data_AF-A0A432Z5X8-F1
#
_entry.id   AF-A0A432Z5X8-F1
#
_cell.length_a   1.000
_cell.length_b   1.000
_cell.length_c   1.000
_cell.angle_alpha   90.00
_cell.angle_beta   90.00
_cell.angle_gamma   90.00
#
_symmetry.space_group_name_H-M   'P 1'
#
loop_
_entity.id
_entity.type
_entity.pdbx_description
1 polymer ?
#
loop_
_entity_poly.entity_id
_entity_poly.type
_entity_poly.pdbx_seq_one_letter_code
_entity_poly.pdbx_strand_id
1 'polypeptide(L)' 'MAVKHTPTGVVHQGTKGGTTGCGKNTKERSEHWVNSHEKITCEKNGCKN' A
#
# COMPACT_ATOMS: atom_id res chain seq x y z
N MET A 1 -4.59 -7.46 4.11
CA MET A 1 -4.10 -6.31 4.89
C MET A 1 -3.87 -5.14 3.95
N ALA A 2 -4.07 -3.91 4.43
CA ALA A 2 -3.92 -2.73 3.60
C ALA A 2 -2.85 -1.78 4.15
N VAL A 3 -2.20 -1.07 3.24
CA VAL A 3 -1.16 -0.09 3.57
C VAL A 3 -1.42 1.19 2.78
N LYS A 4 -1.52 2.30 3.48
CA LYS A 4 -1.77 3.62 2.89
C LYS A 4 -0.44 4.32 2.64
N HIS A 5 -0.31 4.84 1.43
CA HIS A 5 0.76 5.75 1.07
C HIS A 5 0.30 7.17 1.45
N THR A 6 0.85 7.73 2.52
CA THR A 6 0.42 9.04 3.04
C THR A 6 0.55 10.20 2.03
N PRO A 7 1.58 10.28 1.17
CA PRO A 7 1.70 11.39 0.21
C PRO A 7 0.66 11.36 -0.91
N THR A 8 0.18 10.18 -1.30
CA THR A 8 -0.80 10.06 -2.40
C THR A 8 -2.21 9.75 -1.91
N GLY A 9 -2.38 9.39 -0.63
CA GLY A 9 -3.65 8.93 -0.06
C GLY A 9 -4.12 7.56 -0.58
N VAL A 10 -3.34 6.90 -1.44
CA VAL A 10 -3.72 5.62 -2.07
C VAL A 10 -3.47 4.47 -1.10
N VAL A 11 -4.45 3.59 -0.98
CA VAL A 11 -4.42 2.39 -0.15
C VAL A 11 -4.12 1.20 -1.04
N HIS A 12 -3.03 0.50 -0.72
CA HIS A 12 -2.52 -0.66 -1.43
C HIS A 12 -2.79 -1.95 -0.65
N GLN A 13 -2.83 -3.08 -1.36
CA GLN A 13 -2.82 -4.41 -0.74
C GLN A 13 -1.42 -4.69 -0.20
N GLY A 14 -1.29 -5.00 1.08
CA GLY A 14 -0.01 -5.34 1.70
C GLY A 14 0.15 -4.73 3.09
N THR A 15 1.39 -4.70 3.56
CA THR A 15 1.80 -4.19 4.88
C THR A 15 3.01 -3.28 4.76
N LYS A 16 3.17 -2.36 5.71
CA LYS A 16 4.37 -1.53 5.86
C LYS A 16 5.60 -2.42 6.11
N GLY A 17 6.69 -2.14 5.43
CA GLY A 17 7.93 -2.94 5.50
C GLY A 17 7.93 -4.17 4.59
N GLY A 18 6.90 -4.37 3.76
CA GLY A 18 6.83 -5.41 2.74
C GLY A 18 6.74 -4.85 1.31
N THR A 19 6.24 -5.67 0.41
CA THR A 19 5.92 -5.29 -0.97
C THR A 19 4.40 -5.34 -1.14
N THR A 20 3.84 -4.29 -1.73
CA THR A 20 2.41 -4.25 -2.06
C THR A 20 2.08 -5.24 -3.18
N GLY A 21 0.81 -5.65 -3.27
CA GLY A 21 0.35 -6.58 -4.32
C GLY A 21 0.56 -6.07 -5.75
N CYS A 22 0.67 -4.75 -5.95
CA CYS A 22 1.00 -4.14 -7.24
C CYS A 22 2.50 -3.85 -7.42
N GLY A 23 3.38 -4.41 -6.59
CA GLY A 23 4.84 -4.33 -6.73
C GLY A 23 5.52 -3.11 -6.10
N LYS A 24 4.81 -2.22 -5.38
CA LYS A 24 5.48 -1.12 -4.65
C LYS A 24 6.18 -1.62 -3.40
N ASN A 25 7.44 -1.24 -3.22
CA ASN A 25 8.21 -1.51 -2.02
C ASN A 25 7.85 -0.49 -0.92
N THR A 26 7.35 -0.97 0.21
CA THR A 26 6.99 -0.11 1.36
C THR A 26 8.12 0.03 2.38
N LYS A 27 9.27 -0.62 2.14
CA LYS A 27 10.51 -0.37 2.87
C LYS A 27 11.15 0.93 2.40
N GLU A 28 11.06 1.21 1.11
CA GLU A 28 11.49 2.48 0.54
C GLU A 28 10.62 3.62 1.08
N ARG A 29 11.26 4.61 1.70
CA ARG A 29 10.61 5.74 2.37
C ARG A 29 9.52 5.25 3.34
N SER A 30 9.89 4.34 4.25
CA SER A 30 8.96 3.72 5.21
C SER A 30 8.10 4.72 6.00
N GLU A 31 8.54 5.97 6.16
CA GLU A 31 7.76 7.07 6.76
C GLU A 31 6.51 7.46 5.95
N HIS A 32 6.51 7.22 4.63
CA HIS A 32 5.38 7.46 3.74
C HIS A 32 4.32 6.36 3.79
N TRP A 33 4.58 5.27 4.51
CA TRP A 33 3.72 4.09 4.54
C TRP A 33 3.19 3.88 5.95
N VAL A 34 1.88 3.71 6.04
CA VAL A 34 1.18 3.39 7.29
C VAL A 34 0.26 2.20 7.05
N ASN A 35 0.26 1.25 7.99
CA ASN A 35 -0.75 0.18 7.95
C ASN A 35 -2.13 0.82 8.10
N SER A 36 -3.06 0.43 7.25
CA SER A 36 -4.42 0.94 7.27
C SER A 36 -5.40 -0.23 7.18
N HIS A 37 -6.61 -0.01 7.69
CA HIS A 37 -7.74 -0.90 7.56
C HIS A 37 -8.78 -0.35 6.56
N GLU A 38 -8.44 0.76 5.88
CA GLU A 38 -9.26 1.31 4.80
C GLU A 38 -9.35 0.34 3.61
N LYS A 39 -10.43 0.49 2.84
CA LYS A 39 -10.59 -0.26 1.58
C LYS A 39 -9.43 0.03 0.63
N ILE A 40 -9.03 -0.97 -0.13
CA ILE A 40 -7.98 -0.82 -1.14
C ILE A 40 -8.49 0.08 -2.25
N THR A 41 -7.79 1.21 -2.45
CA THR A 41 -8.10 2.19 -3.50
C THR A 41 -7.15 2.10 -4.68
N CYS A 42 -6.07 1.33 -4.56
CA CYS A 42 -5.18 1.06 -5.68
C CYS A 42 -5.87 0.16 -6.72
N GLU A 43 -6.03 0.67 -7.95
CA GLU A 43 -6.65 -0.07 -9.05
C GLU A 43 -5.65 -0.83 -9.93
N LYS A 44 -4.37 -0.86 -9.53
CA LYS A 44 -3.37 -1.65 -10.24
C LYS A 44 -3.60 -3.15 -10.00
N ASN A 45 -3.42 -3.92 -11.08
CA ASN A 45 -3.42 -5.38 -11.02
C ASN A 45 -2.52 -5.89 -9.89
N GLY A 46 -3.05 -6.84 -9.12
CA GLY A 46 -2.41 -7.40 -7.93
C GLY A 46 -2.78 -6.72 -6.60
N CYS A 47 -3.28 -5.48 -6.60
CA CYS A 47 -3.93 -4.89 -5.41
C CYS A 47 -5.46 -5.00 -5.44
N LYS A 48 -6.05 -5.00 -6.64
CA LYS A 48 -7.49 -5.14 -6.87
C LYS A 48 -7.63 -6.29 -7.87
N ASN A 49 -8.04 -7.45 -7.36
CA ASN A 49 -8.44 -8.63 -8.13
C ASN A 49 -9.79 -9.11 -7.59
#